data_AF-A0A9D2DB55-F1
#
_entry.id   AF-A0A9D2DB55-F1
#
_cell.length_a   1.000
_cell.length_b   1.000
_cell.length_c   1.000
_cell.angle_alpha   90.00
_cell.angle_beta   90.00
_cell.angle_gamma   90.00
#
_symmetry.space_group_name_H-M   'P 1'
#
loop_
_entity.id
_entity.type
_entity.pdbx_description
1 polymer ?
#
loop_
_entity_poly.entity_id
_entity_poly.type
_entity_poly.pdbx_seq_one_letter_code
_entity_poly.pdbx_strand_id
1 'polypeptide(L)' 'MKRSKRIETLDARPVNLDGYINEWPEMGFVAMSSPYDPKPSVRVEDGKIMELDGKPR' A
#
# COMPACT_ATOMS: atom_id res chain seq x y z
N MET A 1 32.70 11.36 -13.82
CA MET A 1 32.53 11.97 -12.48
C MET A 1 33.19 11.07 -11.45
N LYS A 2 34.00 11.60 -10.51
CA LYS A 2 34.52 10.79 -9.40
C LYS A 2 33.38 10.49 -8.43
N ARG A 3 33.07 9.20 -8.23
CA ARG A 3 32.09 8.75 -7.26
C ARG A 3 32.75 8.62 -5.88
N SER A 4 31.98 8.84 -4.82
CA SER A 4 32.46 8.63 -3.46
C SER A 4 32.60 7.13 -3.18
N LYS A 5 33.75 6.70 -2.64
CA LYS A 5 34.00 5.31 -2.21
C LYS A 5 32.96 4.81 -1.20
N ARG A 6 32.38 5.72 -0.39
CA ARG A 6 31.29 5.39 0.54
C ARG A 6 30.05 4.91 -0.22
N ILE A 7 29.71 5.55 -1.33
CA ILE A 7 28.52 5.19 -2.13
C ILE A 7 28.76 3.87 -2.86
N GLU A 8 29.96 3.64 -3.40
CA GLU A 8 30.31 2.34 -4.00
C GLU A 8 30.15 1.18 -3.01
N THR A 9 30.53 1.39 -1.74
CA THR A 9 30.36 0.39 -0.67
C THR A 9 28.88 0.20 -0.30
N LEU A 10 28.08 1.26 -0.31
CA LEU A 10 26.64 1.18 -0.01
C LEU A 10 25.85 0.49 -1.11
N ASP A 11 26.18 0.75 -2.38
CA ASP A 11 25.57 0.12 -3.55
C ASP A 11 25.78 -1.40 -3.57
N ALA A 12 26.97 -1.86 -3.16
CA ALA A 12 27.30 -3.28 -3.12
C ALA A 12 26.60 -4.04 -1.98
N ARG A 13 25.81 -3.37 -1.12
CA ARG A 13 25.11 -4.04 -0.02
C ARG A 13 23.99 -4.95 -0.55
N PRO A 14 23.80 -6.14 0.05
CA PRO A 14 22.78 -7.10 -0.39
C PRO A 14 21.36 -6.53 -0.47
N VAL A 15 21.01 -5.56 0.38
CA VAL A 15 19.69 -4.90 0.38
C VAL A 15 19.33 -4.27 -0.98
N ASN A 16 20.31 -3.83 -1.77
CA ASN A 16 20.01 -3.24 -3.08
C ASN A 16 19.69 -4.30 -4.15
N LEU A 17 19.77 -5.60 -3.80
CA LEU A 17 19.30 -6.71 -4.63
C LEU A 17 17.83 -7.03 -4.34
N ASP A 18 17.24 -6.46 -3.29
CA ASP A 18 15.84 -6.65 -2.95
C ASP A 18 14.94 -5.89 -3.95
N GLY A 19 13.80 -6.48 -4.29
CA GLY A 19 12.83 -5.87 -5.20
C GLY A 19 12.01 -4.80 -4.50
N TYR A 20 12.45 -3.54 -4.57
CA TYR A 20 11.66 -2.39 -4.13
C TYR A 20 10.92 -1.76 -5.30
N ILE A 21 9.65 -1.44 -5.08
CA ILE A 21 8.82 -0.68 -6.01
C ILE A 21 8.21 0.51 -5.29
N ASN A 22 7.88 1.54 -6.05
CA ASN A 22 7.01 2.60 -5.54
C ASN A 22 5.57 2.08 -5.44
N GLU A 23 4.77 2.72 -4.59
CA GLU A 23 3.36 2.37 -4.45
C GLU A 23 2.61 2.55 -5.77
N TRP A 24 1.75 1.59 -6.08
CA TRP A 24 0.88 1.58 -7.25
C TRP A 24 -0.54 1.13 -6.83
N PRO A 25 -1.35 2.05 -6.26
CA PRO A 25 -2.65 1.73 -5.67
C PRO A 25 -3.66 1.11 -6.64
N GLU A 26 -3.64 1.52 -7.90
CA GLU A 26 -4.54 1.05 -8.96
C GLU A 26 -4.40 -0.47 -9.20
N MET A 27 -3.19 -1.00 -8.99
CA MET A 27 -2.89 -2.43 -9.11
C MET A 27 -2.88 -3.16 -7.77
N GLY A 28 -3.26 -2.47 -6.69
CA GLY A 28 -3.23 -3.01 -5.33
C GLY A 28 -1.83 -3.11 -4.72
N PHE A 29 -0.79 -2.52 -5.34
CA PHE A 29 0.56 -2.47 -4.78
C PHE A 29 0.73 -1.27 -3.85
N VAL A 30 0.00 -1.29 -2.75
CA VAL A 30 0.14 -0.32 -1.66
C VAL A 30 0.06 -1.10 -0.35
N ALA A 31 0.86 -0.70 0.64
CA ALA A 31 0.92 -1.45 1.89
C ALA A 31 -0.41 -1.35 2.66
N MET A 32 -0.93 -0.13 2.84
CA MET A 32 -2.15 0.19 3.59
C MET A 32 -2.71 1.54 3.14
N SER A 33 -3.95 1.86 3.51
CA SER A 33 -4.56 3.19 3.33
C SER A 33 -4.63 3.60 1.85
N SER A 34 -5.04 2.68 1.00
CA SER A 34 -5.25 2.95 -0.42
C SER A 34 -6.32 4.04 -0.59
N PRO A 35 -6.19 4.94 -1.58
CA PRO A 35 -7.30 5.81 -1.97
C PRO A 35 -8.55 5.02 -2.42
N TYR A 36 -8.39 3.73 -2.76
CA TYR A 36 -9.47 2.81 -3.13
C TYR A 36 -10.03 2.00 -1.96
N ASP A 37 -9.49 2.14 -0.75
CA ASP A 37 -10.05 1.49 0.43
C ASP A 37 -11.43 2.10 0.76
N PRO A 38 -12.45 1.28 1.04
CA PRO A 38 -13.77 1.80 1.35
C PRO A 38 -13.74 2.55 2.68
N LYS A 39 -14.56 3.61 2.76
CA LYS A 39 -14.72 4.34 4.02
C LYS A 39 -15.48 3.45 5.02
N PRO A 40 -15.04 3.38 6.29
CA PRO A 40 -15.76 2.63 7.31
C PRO A 40 -17.21 3.12 7.46
N SER A 41 -18.18 2.22 7.30
CA SER A 41 -19.60 2.51 7.57
C SER A 41 -20.38 1.23 7.89
N VAL A 42 -21.48 1.38 8.62
CA VAL A 42 -22.42 0.27 8.85
C VAL A 42 -23.84 0.81 8.98
N ARG A 43 -24.81 0.12 8.38
CA ARG A 43 -26.23 0.38 8.57
C ARG A 43 -26.95 -0.90 8.96
N VAL A 44 -27.79 -0.81 9.99
CA VAL A 44 -28.57 -1.93 10.51
C VAL A 44 -30.05 -1.57 10.49
N GLU A 45 -30.88 -2.44 9.92
CA GLU A 45 -32.34 -2.33 9.91
C GLU A 45 -32.94 -3.70 10.24
N ASP A 46 -33.92 -3.75 11.15
CA ASP A 46 -34.59 -4.99 11.60
C ASP A 46 -33.62 -6.11 12.03
N GLY A 47 -32.53 -5.74 12.70
CA GLY A 47 -31.50 -6.68 13.15
C GLY A 47 -30.63 -7.25 12.03
N LYS A 48 -30.69 -6.70 10.81
CA LYS A 48 -29.90 -7.11 9.65
C LYS A 48 -28.99 -5.98 9.20
N ILE A 49 -27.75 -6.31 8.84
CA ILE A 49 -26.83 -5.36 8.20
C ILE A 49 -27.31 -5.10 6.77
N MET A 50 -27.67 -3.86 6.48
CA MET A 50 -28.15 -3.38 5.17
C MET A 50 -27.06 -2.65 4.37
N GLU A 51 -25.99 -2.19 5.03
CA GLU A 51 -24.81 -1.58 4.40
C GLU A 51 -23.57 -1.90 5.25
N LEU A 52 -22.45 -2.23 4.59
CA LEU A 52 -21.13 -2.42 5.21
C LEU A 52 -20.05 -1.76 4.35
N ASP A 53 -19.27 -0.85 4.93
CA ASP A 53 -18.17 -0.12 4.30
C ASP A 53 -18.56 0.49 2.94
N GLY A 54 -19.71 1.18 2.93
CA GLY A 54 -20.30 1.84 1.76
C GLY A 54 -20.93 0.88 0.74
N LYS A 55 -20.93 -0.43 0.97
CA LYS A 55 -21.56 -1.42 0.08
C LYS A 55 -22.94 -1.82 0.61
N PRO A 56 -24.02 -1.66 -0.19
CA PRO A 56 -25.35 -2.11 0.18
C PRO A 56 -25.44 -3.65 0.16
N ARG A 57 -26.38 -4.18 0.94
CA ARG A 57 -26.72 -5.61 1.02
C ARG A 57 -27.37 -6.14 -0.25
#